data_AF-A0A5B7UYI6-F1
#
_entry.id   AF-A0A5B7UYI6-F1
#
_cell.length_a   1.000
_cell.length_b   1.000
_cell.length_c   1.000
_cell.angle_alpha   90.00
_cell.angle_beta   90.00
_cell.angle_gamma   90.00
#
_symmetry.space_group_name_H-M   'P 1'
#
loop_
_entity.id
_entity.type
_entity.pdbx_description
1 polymer ?
#
loop_
_entity_poly.entity_id
_entity_poly.type
_entity_poly.pdbx_seq_one_letter_code
_entity_poly.pdbx_strand_id
1 'polypeptide(L)'
;MALPSVPQPRPSAEPRTRRAGALRDDPVRRWYERELGWPVRPGPGPGAALRLVTGVRFDVLQLPAEAGFAALRHLGPKAPVALHGGTMRLLMAAGSADELPGLLDWLEWGDIPLDLTAIGSGGLIDAPTPPGLPGSRGAAVWLRPPEPGHEVEAALPSLTTLAALAPRAAARALDGSGTDPHSGSAAGSDLVRLVDTAATQCHRVRLRRASNQPLAFS
;
A
#
# COMPACT_ATOMS: atom_id res chain seq x y z
N MET A 1 -73.60 -19.62 -8.12
CA MET A 1 -72.38 -20.08 -8.83
C MET A 1 -71.25 -19.15 -8.43
N ALA A 2 -70.49 -19.49 -7.39
CA ALA A 2 -69.42 -18.67 -6.82
C ALA A 2 -68.07 -19.30 -7.17
N LEU A 3 -67.17 -18.55 -7.80
CA LEU A 3 -65.84 -19.03 -8.20
C LEU A 3 -64.93 -19.12 -6.95
N PRO A 4 -64.10 -20.18 -6.84
CA PRO A 4 -63.14 -20.29 -5.73
C PRO A 4 -62.00 -19.29 -5.92
N SER A 5 -61.75 -18.48 -4.89
CA SER A 5 -60.63 -17.54 -4.84
C SER A 5 -59.31 -18.30 -4.62
N VAL A 6 -58.38 -18.18 -5.57
CA VAL A 6 -57.05 -18.79 -5.51
C VAL A 6 -56.15 -17.93 -4.60
N PRO A 7 -55.47 -18.49 -3.58
CA PRO A 7 -54.53 -17.74 -2.77
C PRO A 7 -53.30 -17.35 -3.60
N GLN A 8 -52.98 -16.05 -3.61
CA GLN A 8 -51.79 -15.50 -4.26
C GLN A 8 -50.51 -16.09 -3.65
N PRO A 9 -49.47 -16.40 -4.45
CA PRO A 9 -48.19 -16.86 -3.92
C PRO A 9 -47.54 -15.76 -3.08
N ARG A 10 -47.15 -16.09 -1.84
CA ARG A 10 -46.38 -15.20 -0.97
C ARG A 10 -45.09 -14.80 -1.70
N PRO A 11 -44.71 -13.51 -1.75
CA PRO A 11 -43.42 -13.12 -2.28
C PRO A 11 -42.31 -13.74 -1.43
N SER A 12 -41.36 -14.42 -2.08
CA SER A 12 -40.16 -14.93 -1.43
C SER A 12 -39.31 -13.76 -0.93
N ALA A 13 -39.50 -13.35 0.31
CA ALA A 13 -38.38 -12.90 1.13
C ALA A 13 -37.52 -14.17 1.34
N GLU A 14 -36.25 -14.31 0.98
CA GLU A 14 -35.16 -13.33 1.02
C GLU A 14 -33.96 -13.80 0.17
N PRO A 15 -33.45 -12.96 -0.76
CA PRO A 15 -32.06 -13.04 -1.23
C PRO A 15 -31.12 -12.09 -0.45
N ARG A 16 -31.69 -11.11 0.27
CA ARG A 16 -30.93 -10.02 0.91
C ARG A 16 -30.31 -10.43 2.25
N THR A 17 -30.98 -11.25 3.06
CA THR A 17 -30.49 -11.68 4.39
C THR A 17 -29.35 -12.68 4.30
N ARG A 18 -29.43 -13.70 3.44
CA ARG A 18 -28.31 -14.62 3.17
C ARG A 18 -27.07 -13.88 2.66
N ARG A 19 -27.25 -12.86 1.82
CA ARG A 19 -26.15 -12.06 1.26
C ARG A 19 -25.52 -11.11 2.29
N ALA A 20 -26.33 -10.57 3.21
CA ALA A 20 -25.83 -9.80 4.35
C ALA A 20 -25.05 -10.67 5.35
N GLY A 21 -25.45 -11.94 5.54
CA GLY A 21 -24.70 -12.92 6.31
C GLY A 21 -23.35 -13.28 5.66
N ALA A 22 -23.33 -13.51 4.36
CA ALA A 22 -22.10 -13.84 3.61
C ALA A 22 -21.07 -12.71 3.60
N LEU A 23 -21.49 -11.43 3.63
CA LEU A 23 -20.58 -10.28 3.76
C LEU A 23 -19.99 -10.13 5.17
N ARG A 24 -20.67 -10.65 6.21
CA ARG A 24 -20.16 -10.69 7.60
C ARG A 24 -19.22 -11.86 7.85
N ASP A 25 -19.34 -12.94 7.08
CA ASP A 25 -18.45 -14.10 7.12
C ASP A 25 -17.31 -14.05 6.08
N ASP A 26 -17.07 -12.89 5.48
CA ASP A 26 -15.97 -12.72 4.54
C ASP A 26 -14.62 -12.91 5.27
N PRO A 27 -13.87 -13.99 4.97
CA PRO A 27 -12.60 -14.28 5.63
C PRO A 27 -11.57 -13.17 5.39
N VAL A 28 -11.67 -12.44 4.26
CA VAL A 28 -10.78 -11.32 3.94
C VAL A 28 -11.05 -10.15 4.88
N ARG A 29 -12.32 -9.79 5.09
CA ARG A 29 -12.70 -8.74 6.06
C ARG A 29 -12.17 -9.07 7.44
N ARG A 30 -12.40 -10.31 7.89
CA ARG A 30 -11.98 -10.76 9.22
C ARG A 30 -10.47 -10.65 9.41
N TRP A 31 -9.67 -11.03 8.41
CA TRP A 31 -8.23 -10.90 8.46
C TRP A 31 -7.80 -9.44 8.64
N TYR A 32 -8.33 -8.51 7.83
CA TYR A 32 -7.99 -7.09 7.96
C TYR A 32 -8.45 -6.47 9.28
N GLU A 33 -9.71 -6.67 9.65
CA GLU A 33 -10.29 -6.01 10.83
C GLU A 33 -9.78 -6.62 12.15
N ARG A 34 -9.54 -7.94 12.21
CA ARG A 34 -9.14 -8.60 13.47
C ARG A 34 -7.64 -8.81 13.61
N GLU A 35 -6.95 -9.27 12.55
CA GLU A 35 -5.53 -9.61 12.65
C GLU A 35 -4.63 -8.38 12.53
N LEU A 36 -5.05 -7.40 11.73
CA LEU A 36 -4.29 -6.16 11.51
C LEU A 36 -4.90 -4.93 12.19
N GLY A 37 -6.17 -5.01 12.60
CA GLY A 37 -6.91 -3.86 13.14
C GLY A 37 -7.15 -2.77 12.09
N TRP A 38 -7.17 -3.13 10.80
CA TRP A 38 -7.28 -2.17 9.71
C TRP A 38 -8.73 -1.95 9.29
N PRO A 39 -9.22 -0.70 9.27
CA PRO A 39 -10.58 -0.40 8.85
C PRO A 39 -10.80 -0.72 7.37
N VAL A 40 -11.89 -1.43 7.06
CA VAL A 40 -12.27 -1.76 5.68
C VAL A 40 -13.66 -1.24 5.31
N ARG A 41 -13.81 -0.85 4.05
CA ARG A 41 -15.08 -0.43 3.43
C ARG A 41 -15.44 -1.38 2.29
N PRO A 42 -16.75 -1.60 2.03
CA PRO A 42 -17.16 -2.29 0.81
C PRO A 42 -16.77 -1.44 -0.42
N GLY A 43 -16.34 -2.09 -1.50
CA GLY A 43 -16.13 -1.42 -2.77
C GLY A 43 -17.44 -0.93 -3.41
N PRO A 44 -17.37 -0.06 -4.43
CA PRO A 44 -18.54 0.45 -5.12
C PRO A 44 -19.19 -0.66 -5.95
N GLY A 45 -20.36 -1.11 -5.52
CA GLY A 45 -21.19 -2.06 -6.26
C GLY A 45 -21.31 -3.44 -5.61
N PRO A 46 -22.34 -4.21 -5.99
CA PRO A 46 -22.58 -5.54 -5.44
C PRO A 46 -21.47 -6.51 -5.85
N GLY A 47 -20.75 -7.07 -4.88
CA GLY A 47 -19.65 -8.01 -5.13
C GLY A 47 -18.29 -7.35 -5.39
N ALA A 48 -18.18 -6.03 -5.21
CA ALA A 48 -16.91 -5.33 -5.29
C ALA A 48 -15.96 -5.76 -4.18
N ALA A 49 -14.66 -5.78 -4.49
CA ALA A 49 -13.61 -6.09 -3.53
C ALA A 49 -13.65 -5.10 -2.35
N LEU A 50 -13.23 -5.58 -1.18
CA LEU A 50 -13.05 -4.72 -0.01
C LEU A 50 -11.99 -3.65 -0.30
N ARG A 51 -12.13 -2.50 0.36
CA ARG A 51 -11.17 -1.40 0.32
C ARG A 51 -10.66 -1.10 1.71
N LEU A 52 -9.37 -0.85 1.85
CA LEU A 52 -8.75 -0.41 3.11
C LEU A 52 -8.82 1.11 3.19
N VAL A 53 -9.13 1.63 4.38
CA VAL A 53 -9.12 3.08 4.65
C VAL A 53 -7.69 3.51 5.00
N THR A 54 -7.19 4.53 4.29
CA THR A 54 -5.86 5.12 4.50
C THR A 54 -5.93 6.35 5.42
N GLY A 55 -4.77 6.76 5.97
CA GLY A 55 -4.61 7.85 6.93
C GLY A 55 -5.20 7.61 8.32
N VAL A 56 -5.54 6.36 8.64
CA VAL A 56 -5.88 5.94 10.01
C VAL A 56 -4.71 5.20 10.65
N ARG A 57 -4.27 4.11 10.01
CA ARG A 57 -3.15 3.27 10.49
C ARG A 57 -1.91 3.41 9.61
N PHE A 58 -2.11 3.74 8.33
CA PHE A 58 -1.06 3.86 7.33
C PHE A 58 -1.52 4.77 6.19
N ASP A 59 -0.54 5.34 5.50
CA ASP A 59 -0.69 5.97 4.20
C ASP A 59 -0.08 5.08 3.11
N VAL A 60 -0.33 5.41 1.85
CA VAL A 60 0.14 4.60 0.71
C VAL A 60 0.85 5.46 -0.31
N LEU A 61 2.08 5.08 -0.67
CA LEU A 61 2.80 5.60 -1.83
C LEU A 61 2.49 4.73 -3.05
N GLN A 62 1.91 5.33 -4.07
CA GLN A 62 1.63 4.73 -5.36
C GLN A 62 2.65 5.17 -6.40
N LEU A 63 3.13 4.21 -7.17
CA LEU A 63 4.07 4.43 -8.26
C LEU A 63 3.92 3.35 -9.34
N PRO A 64 4.43 3.58 -10.56
CA PRO A 64 4.44 2.56 -11.60
C PRO A 64 5.15 1.30 -11.12
N ALA A 65 4.56 0.13 -11.37
CA ALA A 65 5.07 -1.15 -10.87
C ALA A 65 6.53 -1.40 -11.29
N GLU A 66 6.90 -1.03 -12.51
CA GLU A 66 8.27 -1.13 -13.03
C GLU A 66 9.29 -0.35 -12.17
N ALA A 67 8.96 0.90 -11.83
CA ALA A 67 9.77 1.74 -10.96
C ALA A 67 9.78 1.18 -9.53
N GLY A 68 8.63 0.72 -9.04
CA GLY A 68 8.50 0.06 -7.75
C GLY A 68 9.41 -1.15 -7.60
N PHE A 69 9.39 -2.11 -8.54
CA PHE A 69 10.29 -3.26 -8.50
C PHE A 69 11.76 -2.87 -8.52
N ALA A 70 12.11 -1.79 -9.23
CA ALA A 70 13.47 -1.27 -9.21
C ALA A 70 13.83 -0.66 -7.85
N ALA A 71 12.91 0.08 -7.24
CA ALA A 71 13.09 0.70 -5.93
C ALA A 71 13.26 -0.36 -4.85
N LEU A 72 12.47 -1.44 -4.89
CA LEU A 72 12.56 -2.55 -3.92
C LEU A 72 13.92 -3.24 -3.85
N ARG A 73 14.75 -3.14 -4.90
CA ARG A 73 16.14 -3.66 -4.86
C ARG A 73 17.08 -2.82 -3.98
N HIS A 74 16.69 -1.58 -3.69
CA HIS A 74 17.48 -0.59 -2.98
C HIS A 74 16.86 -0.25 -1.62
N LEU A 75 15.55 -0.47 -1.47
CA LEU A 75 14.80 -0.33 -0.24
C LEU A 75 14.90 -1.61 0.60
N GLY A 76 15.22 -1.46 1.88
CA GLY A 76 15.34 -2.58 2.80
C GLY A 76 14.03 -3.37 3.04
N PRO A 77 14.09 -4.44 3.85
CA PRO A 77 13.01 -5.43 3.98
C PRO A 77 11.82 -5.06 4.89
N LYS A 78 11.49 -3.77 5.13
CA LYS A 78 10.61 -3.42 6.27
C LYS A 78 9.14 -3.15 5.96
N ALA A 79 8.83 -2.47 4.86
CA ALA A 79 7.46 -2.00 4.62
C ALA A 79 6.60 -3.01 3.84
N PRO A 80 5.31 -3.19 4.19
CA PRO A 80 4.37 -3.95 3.38
C PRO A 80 4.20 -3.36 1.98
N VAL A 81 4.10 -4.23 0.97
CA VAL A 81 3.99 -3.83 -0.43
C VAL A 81 2.94 -4.65 -1.13
N ALA A 82 2.04 -3.96 -1.82
CA ALA A 82 1.04 -4.56 -2.67
C ALA A 82 1.22 -4.16 -4.14
N LEU A 83 0.72 -5.01 -5.02
CA LEU A 83 0.63 -4.76 -6.45
C LEU A 83 -0.84 -4.77 -6.88
N HIS A 84 -1.25 -3.79 -7.68
CA HIS A 84 -2.57 -3.74 -8.29
C HIS A 84 -2.45 -3.30 -9.75
N GLY A 85 -2.61 -4.25 -10.66
CA GLY A 85 -2.40 -3.99 -12.09
C GLY A 85 -0.99 -3.46 -12.37
N GLY A 86 -0.91 -2.28 -12.99
CA GLY A 86 0.35 -1.60 -13.31
C GLY A 86 0.91 -0.71 -12.19
N THR A 87 0.29 -0.70 -11.00
CA THR A 87 0.64 0.21 -9.90
C THR A 87 1.12 -0.58 -8.69
N MET A 88 2.29 -0.23 -8.16
CA MET A 88 2.77 -0.71 -6.88
C MET A 88 2.32 0.24 -5.77
N ARG A 89 1.99 -0.32 -4.60
CA ARG A 89 1.51 0.38 -3.41
C ARG A 89 2.42 0.04 -2.25
N LEU A 90 3.21 0.99 -1.77
CA LEU A 90 4.06 0.83 -0.57
C LEU A 90 3.37 1.51 0.61
N LEU A 91 3.26 0.81 1.73
CA LEU A 91 2.66 1.38 2.94
C LEU A 91 3.68 2.23 3.69
N MET A 92 3.22 3.36 4.22
CA MET A 92 3.99 4.34 4.99
C MET A 92 3.21 4.73 6.25
N ALA A 93 3.87 5.35 7.21
CA ALA A 93 3.21 5.80 8.43
C ALA A 93 2.08 6.79 8.10
N ALA A 94 0.98 6.72 8.84
CA ALA A 94 -0.12 7.67 8.67
C ALA A 94 0.36 9.12 8.86
N GLY A 95 -0.11 10.03 8.00
CA GLY A 95 0.34 11.42 7.91
C GLY A 95 1.50 11.64 6.94
N SER A 96 2.22 10.59 6.51
CA SER A 96 3.31 10.72 5.53
C SER A 96 2.85 11.19 4.15
N ALA A 97 1.57 11.01 3.81
CA ALA A 97 1.01 11.48 2.55
C ALA A 97 0.99 13.01 2.44
N ASP A 98 0.71 13.70 3.56
CA ASP A 98 0.62 15.16 3.61
C ASP A 98 2.02 15.81 3.51
N GLU A 99 3.05 15.08 3.94
CA GLU A 99 4.46 15.48 3.87
C GLU A 99 5.08 15.26 2.47
N LEU A 100 4.48 14.40 1.64
CA LEU A 100 5.07 13.99 0.35
C LEU A 100 5.37 15.18 -0.58
N PRO A 101 4.47 16.16 -0.79
CA PRO A 101 4.74 17.29 -1.70
C PRO A 101 5.94 18.12 -1.24
N GLY A 102 5.98 18.52 0.04
CA GLY A 102 7.10 19.29 0.58
C GLY A 102 8.42 18.51 0.57
N LEU A 103 8.36 17.19 0.74
CA LEU A 103 9.52 16.32 0.63
C LEU A 103 10.03 16.21 -0.81
N LEU A 104 9.14 16.10 -1.80
CA LEU A 104 9.52 16.10 -3.22
C LEU A 104 10.11 17.43 -3.65
N ASP A 105 9.55 18.55 -3.18
CA ASP A 105 10.11 19.88 -3.43
C ASP A 105 11.50 20.03 -2.82
N TRP A 106 11.69 19.59 -1.57
CA TRP A 106 12.98 19.62 -0.89
C TRP A 106 14.04 18.75 -1.57
N LEU A 107 13.63 17.61 -2.12
CA LEU A 107 14.49 16.71 -2.91
C LEU A 107 14.67 17.16 -4.37
N GLU A 108 14.15 18.33 -4.76
CA GLU A 108 14.22 18.88 -6.11
C GLU A 108 13.50 18.03 -7.18
N TRP A 109 12.54 17.21 -6.75
CA TRP A 109 11.70 16.36 -7.60
C TRP A 109 10.34 16.98 -7.94
N GLY A 110 9.91 18.04 -7.26
CA GLY A 110 8.55 18.61 -7.31
C GLY A 110 8.00 18.93 -8.70
N ASP A 111 8.84 19.47 -9.59
CA ASP A 111 8.45 19.85 -10.96
C ASP A 111 8.52 18.70 -11.99
N ILE A 112 8.91 17.51 -11.54
CA ILE A 112 9.09 16.34 -12.42
C ILE A 112 7.84 15.46 -12.35
N PRO A 113 7.17 15.16 -13.49
CA PRO A 113 6.01 14.27 -13.50
C PRO A 113 6.47 12.81 -13.32
N LEU A 114 6.56 12.38 -12.07
CA LEU A 114 7.09 11.08 -11.67
C LEU A 114 6.04 9.96 -11.58
N ASP A 115 4.76 10.25 -11.85
CA ASP A 115 3.62 9.35 -11.60
C ASP A 115 3.63 8.77 -10.17
N LEU A 116 4.18 9.54 -9.22
CA LEU A 116 4.30 9.21 -7.81
C LEU A 116 3.16 9.93 -7.06
N THR A 117 2.35 9.20 -6.30
CA THR A 117 1.18 9.77 -5.63
C THR A 117 1.03 9.17 -4.25
N ALA A 118 0.76 9.99 -3.23
CA ALA A 118 0.37 9.50 -1.92
C ALA A 118 -1.15 9.46 -1.76
N ILE A 119 -1.63 8.45 -1.04
CA ILE A 119 -3.01 8.35 -0.58
C ILE A 119 -3.00 8.37 0.95
N GLY A 120 -3.45 9.49 1.51
CA GLY A 120 -3.48 9.76 2.94
C GLY A 120 -4.88 9.65 3.53
N SER A 121 -5.18 10.53 4.49
CA SER A 121 -6.47 10.57 5.20
C SER A 121 -7.68 10.67 4.27
N GLY A 122 -8.73 9.91 4.59
CA GLY A 122 -9.96 9.84 3.80
C GLY A 122 -9.85 9.05 2.49
N GLY A 123 -8.64 8.59 2.14
CA GLY A 123 -8.40 7.76 0.97
C GLY A 123 -8.83 6.30 1.15
N LEU A 124 -8.86 5.59 0.02
CA LEU A 124 -9.21 4.17 -0.05
C LEU A 124 -8.30 3.47 -1.06
N ILE A 125 -7.81 2.29 -0.72
CA ILE A 125 -7.16 1.38 -1.67
C ILE A 125 -7.89 0.05 -1.72
N ASP A 126 -7.91 -0.60 -2.88
CA ASP A 126 -8.44 -1.98 -2.95
C ASP A 126 -7.59 -2.89 -2.06
N ALA A 127 -8.27 -3.63 -1.19
CA ALA A 127 -7.66 -4.51 -0.22
C ALA A 127 -6.93 -5.63 -0.95
N PRO A 128 -5.61 -5.79 -0.74
CA PRO A 128 -4.90 -6.90 -1.32
C PRO A 128 -5.43 -8.24 -0.81
N THR A 129 -5.28 -9.29 -1.60
CA THR A 129 -5.68 -10.63 -1.18
C THR A 129 -4.77 -11.08 -0.02
N PRO A 130 -5.32 -11.42 1.16
CA PRO A 130 -4.52 -11.90 2.28
C PRO A 130 -3.75 -13.19 1.93
N PRO A 131 -2.56 -13.40 2.50
CA PRO A 131 -1.81 -14.65 2.30
C PRO A 131 -2.64 -15.88 2.67
N GLY A 132 -2.62 -16.91 1.82
CA GLY A 132 -3.34 -18.16 2.08
C GLY A 132 -4.83 -18.14 1.75
N LEU A 133 -5.40 -17.01 1.33
CA LEU A 133 -6.78 -16.93 0.84
C LEU A 133 -6.83 -16.85 -0.69
N PRO A 134 -7.88 -17.41 -1.33
CA PRO A 134 -8.06 -17.30 -2.77
C PRO A 134 -8.41 -15.86 -3.17
N GLY A 135 -7.65 -15.30 -4.10
CA GLY A 135 -7.90 -13.97 -4.67
C GLY A 135 -8.83 -14.02 -5.88
N SER A 136 -9.53 -12.93 -6.17
CA SER A 136 -10.26 -12.76 -7.43
C SER A 136 -9.33 -12.24 -8.54
N ARG A 137 -9.66 -12.53 -9.80
CA ARG A 137 -8.88 -12.04 -10.95
C ARG A 137 -8.86 -10.50 -10.93
N GLY A 138 -7.67 -9.93 -10.99
CA GLY A 138 -7.47 -8.47 -10.96
C GLY A 138 -7.51 -7.85 -9.55
N ALA A 139 -7.68 -8.65 -8.49
CA ALA A 139 -7.51 -8.18 -7.13
C ALA A 139 -6.08 -7.69 -6.90
N ALA A 140 -5.93 -6.72 -6.00
CA ALA A 140 -4.61 -6.38 -5.48
C ALA A 140 -4.01 -7.62 -4.76
N VAL A 141 -2.69 -7.75 -4.79
CA VAL A 141 -1.96 -8.87 -4.16
C VAL A 141 -0.80 -8.33 -3.33
N TRP A 142 -0.52 -8.98 -2.20
CA TRP A 142 0.67 -8.68 -1.40
C TRP A 142 1.91 -9.24 -2.08
N LEU A 143 2.89 -8.37 -2.36
CA LEU A 143 4.26 -8.79 -2.69
C LEU A 143 5.07 -9.02 -1.41
N ARG A 144 4.82 -8.19 -0.39
CA ARG A 144 5.33 -8.32 0.97
C ARG A 144 4.17 -8.08 1.93
N PRO A 145 3.53 -9.12 2.48
CA PRO A 145 2.38 -8.96 3.35
C PRO A 145 2.80 -8.37 4.69
N PRO A 146 1.92 -7.61 5.36
CA PRO A 146 2.12 -7.26 6.78
C PRO A 146 2.09 -8.52 7.65
N GLU A 147 2.89 -8.55 8.70
CA GLU A 147 2.88 -9.65 9.69
C GLU A 147 1.70 -9.48 10.65
N PRO A 148 0.76 -10.45 10.71
CA PRO A 148 -0.32 -10.45 11.69
C PRO A 148 0.21 -10.40 13.13
N GLY A 149 -0.41 -9.60 13.99
CA GLY A 149 -0.05 -9.53 15.42
C GLY A 149 1.23 -8.76 15.76
N HIS A 150 1.93 -8.19 14.77
CA HIS A 150 2.98 -7.20 15.00
C HIS A 150 2.42 -5.79 14.81
N GLU A 151 2.92 -4.79 15.55
CA GLU A 151 2.58 -3.39 15.30
C GLU A 151 3.18 -2.96 13.96
N VAL A 152 2.49 -3.26 12.86
CA VAL A 152 2.93 -2.98 11.48
C VAL A 152 3.37 -1.52 11.35
N GLU A 153 2.68 -0.61 12.04
CA GLU A 153 2.94 0.83 12.08
C GLU A 153 4.35 1.19 12.54
N ALA A 154 4.91 0.44 13.51
CA ALA A 154 6.27 0.68 14.01
C ALA A 154 7.35 0.34 12.97
N ALA A 155 7.00 -0.49 11.97
CA ALA A 155 7.87 -0.85 10.86
C ALA A 155 7.62 0.01 9.60
N LEU A 156 6.64 0.91 9.62
CA LEU A 156 6.33 1.76 8.47
C LEU A 156 7.32 2.92 8.35
N PRO A 157 7.78 3.24 7.12
CA PRO A 157 8.57 4.42 6.85
C PRO A 157 7.84 5.70 7.31
N SER A 158 8.51 6.53 8.11
CA SER A 158 8.03 7.83 8.61
C SER A 158 9.12 8.89 8.50
N LEU A 159 8.77 10.19 8.52
CA LEU A 159 9.76 11.27 8.69
C LEU A 159 10.33 11.29 10.11
N THR A 160 9.50 11.00 11.10
CA THR A 160 9.87 11.02 12.52
C THR A 160 10.45 9.66 12.92
N THR A 161 11.78 9.60 13.10
CA THR A 161 12.49 8.41 13.57
C THR A 161 12.29 8.16 15.07
N LEU A 162 11.06 7.86 15.50
CA LEU A 162 10.86 7.34 16.87
C LEU A 162 11.08 5.81 16.98
N ALA A 163 11.46 5.14 15.88
CA ALA A 163 11.69 3.69 15.84
C ALA A 163 13.15 3.26 16.16
N ALA A 164 14.04 4.19 16.54
CA ALA A 164 15.43 3.88 16.91
C ALA A 164 15.66 3.62 18.41
N LEU A 165 14.60 3.51 19.22
CA LEU A 165 14.69 3.21 20.67
C LEU A 165 14.10 1.84 21.04
N ALA A 166 14.12 0.87 20.13
CA ALA A 166 13.99 -0.53 20.51
C ALA A 166 15.41 -1.12 20.72
N PRO A 167 15.77 -1.63 21.91
CA PRO A 167 17.12 -2.10 22.18
C PRO A 167 17.32 -3.44 21.46
N ARG A 168 18.09 -3.45 20.37
CA ARG A 168 18.59 -4.68 19.77
C ARG A 168 20.10 -4.62 19.60
N ALA A 169 20.78 -5.43 20.40
CA ALA A 169 22.07 -6.00 20.06
C ALA A 169 23.21 -5.02 19.77
N ALA A 170 23.50 -4.08 20.69
CA ALA A 170 24.84 -3.49 20.82
C ALA A 170 25.85 -4.51 21.43
N ALA A 171 25.80 -5.76 20.94
CA ALA A 171 26.73 -6.81 21.26
C ALA A 171 27.29 -7.34 19.94
N ARG A 172 28.29 -6.60 19.43
CA ARG A 172 29.43 -7.03 18.59
C ARG A 172 29.76 -6.00 17.51
N ALA A 173 30.61 -5.05 17.89
CA ALA A 173 31.78 -4.65 17.12
C ALA A 173 32.59 -3.67 17.99
N LEU A 174 33.42 -4.22 18.87
CA LEU A 174 34.70 -3.57 19.12
C LEU A 174 35.61 -3.91 17.93
N ASP A 175 36.50 -2.98 17.64
CA ASP A 175 37.71 -3.10 16.81
C ASP A 175 37.58 -2.73 15.32
N GLY A 176 38.11 -1.56 14.98
CA GLY A 176 38.94 -1.44 13.78
C GLY A 176 38.60 -0.34 12.77
N SER A 177 39.34 0.76 12.88
CA SER A 177 40.09 1.40 11.77
C SER A 177 39.33 2.05 10.60
N GLY A 178 39.42 3.40 10.56
CA GLY A 178 39.49 4.20 9.33
C GLY A 178 38.15 4.63 8.72
N THR A 179 37.52 5.66 9.27
CA THR A 179 36.39 6.32 8.58
C THR A 179 36.91 7.52 7.78
N ASP A 180 36.90 7.37 6.45
CA ASP A 180 36.85 8.51 5.55
C ASP A 180 35.61 9.36 5.89
N PRO A 181 35.75 10.68 6.11
CA PRO A 181 34.62 11.54 6.49
C PRO A 181 33.60 11.80 5.36
N HIS A 182 33.66 11.05 4.26
CA HIS A 182 32.76 11.21 3.10
C HIS A 182 31.78 10.04 2.92
N SER A 183 31.82 9.01 3.79
CA SER A 183 30.71 8.05 3.88
C SER A 183 29.70 8.56 4.89
N GLY A 184 28.99 9.62 4.51
CA GLY A 184 27.79 10.07 5.21
C GLY A 184 26.72 9.01 5.07
N SER A 185 26.71 8.03 5.98
CA SER A 185 25.49 7.30 6.32
C SER A 185 24.55 8.31 6.96
N ALA A 186 23.93 9.13 6.11
CA ALA A 186 22.81 9.97 6.47
C ALA A 186 21.80 9.07 7.16
N ALA A 187 21.70 9.23 8.49
CA ALA A 187 20.56 8.81 9.27
C ALA A 187 19.34 9.66 8.87
N GLY A 188 19.07 9.72 7.57
CA GLY A 188 17.85 10.27 7.01
C GLY A 188 16.70 9.36 7.40
N SER A 189 15.54 9.96 7.57
CA SER A 189 14.32 9.22 7.86
C SER A 189 14.10 8.14 6.78
N ASP A 190 13.54 6.99 7.17
CA ASP A 190 13.28 5.90 6.24
C ASP A 190 12.35 6.38 5.10
N LEU A 191 11.47 7.36 5.39
CA LEU A 191 10.63 8.00 4.39
C LEU A 191 11.44 8.81 3.35
N VAL A 192 12.42 9.61 3.75
CA VAL A 192 13.27 10.36 2.79
C VAL A 192 13.95 9.40 1.83
N ARG A 193 14.56 8.33 2.35
CA ARG A 193 15.22 7.30 1.52
C ARG A 193 14.22 6.60 0.60
N LEU A 194 13.03 6.30 1.09
CA LEU A 194 11.94 5.72 0.32
C LEU A 194 11.56 6.62 -0.86
N VAL A 195 11.25 7.88 -0.59
CA VAL A 195 10.76 8.83 -1.60
C VAL A 195 11.83 9.15 -2.62
N ASP A 196 13.08 9.42 -2.20
CA ASP A 196 14.18 9.70 -3.12
C ASP A 196 14.46 8.50 -4.05
N THR A 197 14.49 7.28 -3.49
CA THR A 197 14.68 6.07 -4.29
C THR A 197 13.53 5.88 -5.27
N ALA A 198 12.28 6.04 -4.83
CA ALA A 198 11.10 5.90 -5.67
C ALA A 198 11.10 6.93 -6.81
N ALA A 199 11.33 8.20 -6.49
CA ALA A 199 11.43 9.30 -7.44
C ALA A 199 12.51 9.03 -8.49
N THR A 200 13.72 8.64 -8.04
CA THR A 200 14.82 8.26 -8.92
C THR A 200 14.43 7.14 -9.90
N GLN A 201 13.78 6.07 -9.41
CA GLN A 201 13.39 4.97 -10.29
C GLN A 201 12.24 5.33 -11.24
N CYS A 202 11.28 6.13 -10.78
CA CYS A 202 10.22 6.68 -11.65
C CYS A 202 10.82 7.50 -12.79
N HIS A 203 11.76 8.39 -12.47
CA HIS A 203 12.47 9.19 -13.45
C HIS A 203 13.23 8.32 -14.47
N ARG A 204 13.96 7.30 -14.00
CA ARG A 204 14.69 6.36 -14.88
C ARG A 204 13.77 5.61 -15.84
N VAL A 205 12.62 5.13 -15.35
CA VAL A 205 11.63 4.45 -16.17
C VAL A 205 11.05 5.40 -17.21
N ARG A 206 10.73 6.63 -16.82
CA ARG A 206 10.26 7.67 -17.75
C ARG A 206 11.28 7.96 -18.85
N LEU A 207 12.55 8.16 -18.49
CA LEU A 207 13.62 8.37 -19.47
C LEU A 207 13.75 7.20 -20.45
N ARG A 208 13.72 5.96 -19.94
CA ARG A 208 13.77 4.76 -20.78
C ARG A 208 12.59 4.67 -21.75
N ARG A 209 11.38 5.01 -21.30
CA ARG A 209 10.19 5.04 -22.16
C ARG A 209 10.31 6.10 -23.24
N ALA A 210 10.80 7.29 -22.90
CA ALA A 210 11.04 8.35 -23.88
C ALA A 210 12.10 7.94 -24.92
N SER A 211 13.20 7.28 -24.50
CA SER A 211 14.21 6.77 -25.43
C SER A 211 13.73 5.64 -26.33
N ASN A 212 12.73 4.87 -25.89
CA ASN A 212 12.17 3.75 -26.65
C ASN A 212 10.96 4.15 -27.52
N GLN A 213 10.53 5.41 -27.49
CA GLN A 213 9.54 5.88 -28.45
C GLN A 213 10.21 6.04 -29.81
N PRO A 214 9.71 5.37 -30.88
CA PRO A 214 10.25 5.57 -32.21
C PRO A 214 10.12 7.06 -32.54
N LEU A 215 11.25 7.70 -32.81
CA LEU A 215 11.29 9.07 -33.26
C LEU A 215 10.54 9.10 -34.59
N ALA A 216 9.28 9.52 -34.55
CA ALA A 216 8.47 9.81 -35.72
C ALA A 216 9.03 11.09 -36.35
N PHE A 217 10.17 10.98 -37.01
CA PHE A 217 10.59 11.94 -37.99
C PHE A 217 9.86 11.59 -39.29
N SER A 218 8.76 12.29 -39.54
CA SER A 218 8.12 12.42 -40.86
C SER A 218 8.90 13.40 -41.73
#